data_AF-A0A150Q1L8-F1
#
_entry.id   AF-A0A150Q1L8-F1
#
_cell.length_a   1.000
_cell.length_b   1.000
_cell.length_c   1.000
_cell.angle_alpha   90.00
_cell.angle_beta   90.00
_cell.angle_gamma   90.00
#
_symmetry.space_group_name_H-M   'P 1'
#
loop_
_entity.id
_entity.type
_entity.pdbx_description
1 polymer ?
#
loop_
_entity_poly.entity_id
_entity_poly.type
_entity_poly.pdbx_seq_one_letter_code
_entity_poly.pdbx_strand_id
1 'polypeptide(L)'
;MEVAEGDFEFAGGRLETGSFVGDLDNTQAGELSVGEAHPSTDIAGSYSQGPGATLSITVTGASAVPLLQVDGDLLVDGALKVLPADGSVSFQVGDTITLLGWSGGLTGTFAAVDIAVPLAPGLAWDTSALYTTGEITVVPAT
;
A
#
# COMPACT_ATOMS: atom_id res chain seq x y z
N MET A 1 9.34 20.98 -26.04
CA MET A 1 7.97 20.93 -25.49
C MET A 1 8.07 19.94 -24.35
N GLU A 2 8.20 20.46 -23.14
CA GLU A 2 8.16 19.66 -21.93
C GLU A 2 6.69 19.28 -21.74
N VAL A 3 6.38 17.99 -21.74
CA VAL A 3 5.04 17.53 -21.40
C VAL A 3 4.92 17.80 -19.90
N ALA A 4 4.00 18.68 -19.49
CA ALA A 4 3.70 18.87 -18.08
C ALA A 4 3.35 17.50 -17.47
N GLU A 5 3.80 17.28 -16.24
CA GLU A 5 3.41 16.10 -15.44
C GLU A 5 1.88 15.95 -15.54
N GLY A 6 1.43 14.72 -15.81
CA GLY A 6 0.06 14.45 -16.19
C GLY A 6 -0.66 13.71 -15.08
N ASP A 7 -1.81 14.21 -14.67
CA ASP A 7 -2.69 13.53 -13.73
C ASP A 7 -3.33 12.31 -14.41
N PHE A 8 -3.37 11.18 -13.72
CA PHE A 8 -4.06 9.99 -14.19
C PHE A 8 -5.19 9.62 -13.25
N GLU A 9 -6.43 9.78 -13.74
CA GLU A 9 -7.63 9.30 -13.07
C GLU A 9 -8.06 7.97 -13.68
N PHE A 10 -8.22 6.94 -12.86
CA PHE A 10 -8.83 5.67 -13.28
C PHE A 10 -10.03 5.31 -12.41
N ALA A 11 -11.14 5.06 -13.11
CA ALA A 11 -12.43 4.74 -12.49
C ALA A 11 -12.63 3.23 -12.24
N GLY A 12 -11.73 2.39 -12.75
CA GLY A 12 -11.87 0.93 -12.72
C GLY A 12 -10.70 0.22 -13.38
N GLY A 13 -10.74 -1.10 -13.32
CA GLY A 13 -9.63 -1.94 -13.80
C GLY A 13 -8.50 -2.01 -12.79
N ARG A 14 -7.36 -2.57 -13.22
CA ARG A 14 -6.18 -2.80 -12.40
C ARG A 14 -5.00 -2.06 -13.00
N LEU A 15 -4.34 -1.23 -12.21
CA LEU A 15 -3.10 -0.56 -12.55
C LEU A 15 -1.95 -1.23 -11.79
N GLU A 16 -0.91 -1.60 -12.52
CA GLU A 16 0.36 -2.08 -12.00
C GLU A 16 1.47 -1.24 -12.63
N THR A 17 2.30 -0.61 -11.80
CA THR A 17 3.44 0.17 -12.27
C THR A 17 4.54 0.20 -11.22
N GLY A 18 5.80 0.23 -11.66
CA GLY A 18 6.94 0.42 -10.78
C GLY A 18 7.17 1.89 -10.44
N SER A 19 6.79 2.80 -11.34
CA SER A 19 6.95 4.24 -11.15
C SER A 19 5.89 5.03 -11.90
N PHE A 20 5.43 6.13 -11.32
CA PHE A 20 4.52 7.08 -11.95
C PHE A 20 4.97 8.51 -11.65
N VAL A 21 4.84 9.42 -12.63
CA VAL A 21 5.19 10.84 -12.48
C VAL A 21 3.92 11.67 -12.70
N GLY A 22 3.54 12.46 -11.71
CA GLY A 22 2.26 13.17 -11.64
C GLY A 22 1.34 12.61 -10.56
N ASP A 23 0.16 13.21 -10.44
CA ASP A 23 -0.85 12.79 -9.46
C ASP A 23 -1.65 11.58 -9.97
N LEU A 24 -1.90 10.62 -9.07
CA LEU A 24 -2.60 9.38 -9.35
C LEU A 24 -3.90 9.29 -8.55
N ASP A 25 -5.04 9.30 -9.26
CA ASP A 25 -6.36 9.30 -8.67
C ASP A 25 -7.12 7.98 -8.97
N ASN A 26 -7.36 7.18 -7.92
CA ASN A 26 -8.15 5.96 -7.94
C ASN A 26 -9.50 6.20 -7.23
N THR A 27 -10.41 6.93 -7.86
CA THR A 27 -11.56 7.55 -7.17
C THR A 27 -12.84 6.71 -7.18
N GLN A 28 -12.94 5.70 -8.04
CA GLN A 28 -14.13 4.85 -8.17
C GLN A 28 -13.85 3.39 -7.80
N ALA A 29 -13.86 2.46 -8.75
CA ALA A 29 -13.77 1.01 -8.49
C ALA A 29 -12.46 0.40 -9.03
N GLY A 30 -11.39 1.18 -9.07
CA GLY A 30 -10.09 0.74 -9.55
C GLY A 30 -9.26 0.04 -8.48
N GLU A 31 -8.29 -0.75 -8.92
CA GLU A 31 -7.27 -1.37 -8.08
C GLU A 31 -5.88 -0.84 -8.47
N LEU A 32 -5.18 -0.22 -7.52
CA LEU A 32 -3.73 -0.05 -7.62
C LEU A 32 -3.09 -1.30 -7.01
N SER A 33 -2.33 -2.04 -7.83
CA SER A 33 -1.61 -3.21 -7.36
C SER A 33 -0.11 -2.97 -7.33
N VAL A 34 0.47 -3.28 -6.17
CA VAL A 34 1.86 -3.03 -5.78
C VAL A 34 2.49 -4.35 -5.34
N GLY A 35 3.74 -4.61 -5.71
CA GLY A 35 4.46 -5.80 -5.27
C GLY A 35 4.27 -7.05 -6.14
N GLU A 36 3.33 -7.06 -7.10
CA GLU A 36 3.09 -8.22 -7.99
C GLU A 36 4.01 -8.18 -9.23
N ALA A 37 3.80 -7.23 -10.15
CA ALA A 37 4.64 -7.07 -11.34
C ALA A 37 5.97 -6.35 -11.08
N HIS A 38 6.01 -5.52 -10.04
CA HIS A 38 7.15 -4.70 -9.62
C HIS A 38 7.34 -4.85 -8.10
N PRO A 39 8.58 -4.79 -7.58
CA PRO A 39 8.83 -4.94 -6.14
C PRO A 39 8.20 -3.83 -5.30
N SER A 40 8.02 -2.64 -5.88
CA SER A 40 7.41 -1.46 -5.26
C SER A 40 6.79 -0.59 -6.36
N THR A 41 6.02 0.41 -5.93
CA THR A 41 5.48 1.48 -6.77
C THR A 41 5.91 2.83 -6.18
N ASP A 42 6.63 3.63 -6.96
CA ASP A 42 7.02 4.99 -6.61
C ASP A 42 6.16 6.01 -7.37
N ILE A 43 5.48 6.91 -6.67
CA ILE A 43 4.66 7.98 -7.25
C ILE A 43 5.35 9.31 -6.97
N ALA A 44 5.92 9.92 -8.00
CA ALA A 44 6.46 11.28 -7.98
C ALA A 44 5.32 12.29 -8.15
N GLY A 45 4.47 12.38 -7.13
CA GLY A 45 3.22 13.13 -7.08
C GLY A 45 2.37 12.67 -5.89
N SER A 46 1.09 13.02 -5.89
CA SER A 46 0.11 12.61 -4.86
C SER A 46 -0.64 11.34 -5.27
N TYR A 47 -1.16 10.59 -4.30
CA TYR A 47 -2.07 9.47 -4.53
C TYR A 47 -3.38 9.67 -3.76
N SER A 48 -4.51 9.60 -4.48
CA SER A 48 -5.84 9.63 -3.89
C SER A 48 -6.59 8.34 -4.15
N GLN A 49 -7.10 7.71 -3.09
CA GLN A 49 -8.00 6.57 -3.17
C GLN A 49 -9.40 6.95 -2.68
N GLY A 50 -10.42 6.64 -3.48
CA GLY A 50 -11.83 6.81 -3.13
C GLY A 50 -12.45 5.58 -2.43
N PRO A 51 -13.70 5.71 -1.93
CA PRO A 51 -14.35 4.67 -1.11
C PRO A 51 -14.66 3.36 -1.84
N GLY A 52 -14.73 3.36 -3.18
CA GLY A 52 -14.94 2.15 -3.98
C GLY A 52 -13.64 1.45 -4.40
N ALA A 53 -12.49 2.06 -4.14
CA ALA A 53 -11.22 1.68 -4.72
C ALA A 53 -10.43 0.76 -3.77
N THR A 54 -9.47 0.04 -4.34
CA THR A 54 -8.62 -0.91 -3.62
C THR A 54 -7.15 -0.61 -3.86
N LEU A 55 -6.37 -0.62 -2.76
CA LEU A 55 -4.93 -0.75 -2.79
C LEU A 55 -4.58 -2.19 -2.44
N SER A 56 -3.91 -2.89 -3.35
CA SER A 56 -3.52 -4.29 -3.19
C SER A 56 -2.00 -4.38 -3.14
N ILE A 57 -1.45 -4.79 -2.00
CA ILE A 57 -0.01 -4.86 -1.77
C ILE A 57 0.40 -6.32 -1.57
N THR A 58 1.26 -6.80 -2.45
CA THR A 58 1.87 -8.13 -2.34
C THR A 58 3.19 -8.03 -1.57
N VAL A 59 3.34 -8.82 -0.51
CA VAL A 59 4.51 -8.79 0.38
C VAL A 59 5.36 -10.05 0.23
N THR A 60 6.68 -9.86 0.15
CA THR A 60 7.67 -10.96 0.03
C THR A 60 8.46 -11.22 1.31
N GLY A 61 8.30 -10.38 2.34
CA GLY A 61 9.07 -10.44 3.57
C GLY A 61 8.97 -9.14 4.38
N ALA A 62 9.67 -9.11 5.52
CA ALA A 62 9.90 -7.87 6.26
C ALA A 62 10.66 -6.87 5.39
N SER A 63 10.27 -5.61 5.47
CA SER A 63 10.87 -4.51 4.69
C SER A 63 10.80 -3.22 5.49
N ALA A 64 11.91 -2.48 5.51
CA ALA A 64 11.96 -1.11 6.02
C ALA A 64 11.77 -0.06 4.92
N VAL A 65 11.67 -0.50 3.66
CA VAL A 65 11.41 0.35 2.49
C VAL A 65 9.92 0.24 2.16
N PRO A 66 9.22 1.37 1.95
CA PRO A 66 7.82 1.37 1.53
C PRO A 66 7.61 0.58 0.24
N LEU A 67 6.53 -0.22 0.21
CA LEU A 67 6.10 -0.88 -1.02
C LEU A 67 5.37 0.09 -1.95
N LEU A 68 4.54 0.98 -1.40
CA LEU A 68 4.03 2.16 -2.07
C LEU A 68 4.69 3.41 -1.49
N GLN A 69 5.47 4.12 -2.30
CA GLN A 69 6.08 5.40 -1.94
C GLN A 69 5.40 6.53 -2.71
N VAL A 70 4.97 7.58 -2.01
CA VAL A 70 4.30 8.75 -2.56
C VAL A 70 5.06 10.01 -2.18
N ASP A 71 5.56 10.77 -3.14
CA ASP A 71 6.34 11.99 -2.83
C ASP A 71 5.45 13.18 -2.44
N GLY A 72 4.15 13.10 -2.70
CA GLY A 72 3.14 14.10 -2.34
C GLY A 72 2.23 13.68 -1.17
N ASP A 73 0.98 14.15 -1.24
CA ASP A 73 -0.05 13.81 -0.27
C ASP A 73 -0.61 12.40 -0.54
N LEU A 74 -0.95 11.69 0.54
CA LEU A 74 -1.57 10.38 0.50
C LEU A 74 -2.98 10.46 1.10
N LEU A 75 -4.00 10.36 0.25
CA LEU A 75 -5.40 10.27 0.65
C LEU A 75 -5.88 8.82 0.53
N VAL A 76 -6.32 8.23 1.64
CA VAL A 76 -6.78 6.83 1.67
C VAL A 76 -8.23 6.71 2.16
N ASP A 77 -9.00 5.91 1.42
CA ASP A 77 -10.36 5.44 1.73
C ASP A 77 -10.51 4.03 1.14
N GLY A 78 -11.70 3.43 1.17
CA GLY A 78 -11.96 2.15 0.52
C GLY A 78 -11.21 1.00 1.19
N ALA A 79 -10.57 0.14 0.39
CA ALA A 79 -9.93 -1.07 0.89
C ALA A 79 -8.41 -1.06 0.75
N LEU A 80 -7.73 -1.57 1.78
CA LEU A 80 -6.35 -2.07 1.71
C LEU A 80 -6.38 -3.60 1.78
N LYS A 81 -5.75 -4.25 0.81
CA LYS A 81 -5.48 -5.69 0.80
C LYS A 81 -4.00 -5.93 0.88
N VAL A 82 -3.57 -6.77 1.81
CA VAL A 82 -2.17 -7.20 1.95
C VAL A 82 -2.10 -8.70 1.72
N LEU A 83 -1.43 -9.10 0.65
CA LEU A 83 -1.38 -10.46 0.15
C LEU A 83 0.06 -10.99 0.24
N PRO A 84 0.28 -12.28 0.56
CA PRO A 84 1.61 -12.85 0.45
C PRO A 84 1.99 -13.04 -1.02
N ALA A 85 3.24 -12.78 -1.38
CA ALA A 85 3.83 -13.31 -2.60
C ALA A 85 3.85 -14.84 -2.51
N ASP A 86 3.57 -15.52 -3.63
CA ASP A 86 3.57 -16.99 -3.69
C ASP A 86 4.84 -17.58 -3.04
N GLY A 87 4.71 -18.19 -1.85
CA GLY A 87 5.86 -18.71 -1.11
C GLY A 87 5.70 -18.77 0.41
N SER A 88 6.67 -19.42 1.06
CA SER A 88 6.73 -19.67 2.49
C SER A 88 7.42 -18.54 3.26
N VAL A 89 6.95 -17.31 3.10
CA VAL A 89 7.45 -16.20 3.92
C VAL A 89 6.96 -16.43 5.36
N SER A 90 7.89 -16.59 6.28
CA SER A 90 7.58 -16.71 7.72
C SER A 90 7.99 -15.43 8.42
N PHE A 91 7.09 -14.90 9.24
CA PHE A 91 7.37 -13.76 10.10
C PHE A 91 7.47 -14.18 11.56
N GLN A 92 8.28 -13.45 12.32
CA GLN A 92 8.44 -13.59 13.77
C GLN A 92 8.07 -12.29 14.49
N VAL A 93 7.89 -12.36 15.80
CA VAL A 93 7.60 -11.16 16.62
C VAL A 93 8.66 -10.09 16.39
N GLY A 94 8.22 -8.87 16.13
CA GLY A 94 9.07 -7.71 15.85
C GLY A 94 9.44 -7.53 14.38
N ASP A 95 9.08 -8.46 13.49
CA ASP A 95 9.18 -8.22 12.05
C ASP A 95 8.18 -7.14 11.63
N THR A 96 8.66 -6.19 10.85
CA THR A 96 7.88 -5.05 10.35
C THR A 96 7.89 -5.02 8.83
N ILE A 97 6.77 -4.62 8.24
CA ILE A 97 6.63 -4.31 6.82
C ILE A 97 6.16 -2.87 6.69
N THR A 98 6.99 -2.04 6.06
CA THR A 98 6.59 -0.70 5.61
C THR A 98 5.78 -0.84 4.33
N LEU A 99 4.46 -0.72 4.43
CA LEU A 99 3.54 -0.80 3.30
C LEU A 99 3.47 0.52 2.53
N LEU A 100 3.40 1.63 3.28
CA LEU A 100 3.14 2.96 2.76
C LEU A 100 4.25 3.91 3.17
N GLY A 101 4.63 4.81 2.28
CA GLY A 101 5.53 5.93 2.54
C GLY A 101 4.98 7.17 1.86
N TRP A 102 5.03 8.29 2.56
CA TRP A 102 4.58 9.57 2.03
C TRP A 102 5.47 10.72 2.54
N SER A 103 5.74 11.70 1.68
CA SER A 103 6.49 12.91 2.08
C SER A 103 5.59 14.10 2.42
N GLY A 104 4.34 14.11 1.93
CA GLY A 104 3.32 15.11 2.25
C GLY A 104 2.52 14.77 3.52
N GLY A 105 1.22 15.02 3.49
CA GLY A 105 0.26 14.63 4.53
C GLY A 105 -0.45 13.31 4.23
N LEU A 106 -0.75 12.54 5.27
CA LEU A 106 -1.71 11.45 5.21
C LEU A 106 -3.09 11.96 5.63
N THR A 107 -4.11 11.72 4.81
CA THR A 107 -5.50 12.01 5.13
C THR A 107 -6.38 10.77 4.95
N GLY A 108 -7.37 10.60 5.83
CA GLY A 108 -8.32 9.48 5.77
C GLY A 108 -7.81 8.21 6.44
N THR A 109 -8.60 7.15 6.30
CA THR A 109 -8.32 5.79 6.77
C THR A 109 -9.01 4.82 5.82
N PHE A 110 -8.41 3.65 5.58
CA PHE A 110 -9.10 2.60 4.84
C PHE A 110 -10.37 2.18 5.59
N ALA A 111 -11.50 2.12 4.88
CA ALA A 111 -12.75 1.60 5.41
C ALA A 111 -12.66 0.09 5.69
N ALA A 112 -11.79 -0.64 4.97
CA ALA A 112 -11.49 -2.04 5.20
C ALA A 112 -9.98 -2.32 5.09
N VAL A 113 -9.43 -3.03 6.07
CA VAL A 113 -8.05 -3.52 6.07
C VAL A 113 -8.09 -5.05 6.14
N ASP A 114 -7.69 -5.70 5.04
CA ASP A 114 -7.65 -7.16 4.92
C ASP A 114 -6.20 -7.63 4.75
N ILE A 115 -5.66 -8.27 5.79
CA ILE A 115 -4.30 -8.81 5.78
C ILE A 115 -4.39 -10.33 5.69
N ALA A 116 -4.24 -10.84 4.47
CA ALA A 116 -4.26 -12.27 4.17
C ALA A 116 -2.87 -12.93 4.24
N VAL A 117 -1.88 -12.22 4.81
CA VAL A 117 -0.52 -12.73 5.01
C VAL A 117 -0.51 -13.67 6.22
N PRO A 118 -0.28 -14.98 6.03
CA PRO A 118 -0.40 -15.95 7.11
C PRO A 118 0.73 -15.78 8.14
N LEU A 119 0.37 -15.91 9.41
CA LEU A 119 1.31 -15.95 10.53
C LEU A 119 1.27 -17.31 11.22
N ALA A 120 2.36 -17.65 11.93
CA ALA A 120 2.38 -18.83 12.78
C ALA A 120 1.33 -18.71 13.92
N PRO A 121 0.78 -19.82 14.45
CA PRO A 121 -0.16 -19.78 15.56
C PRO A 121 0.39 -19.00 16.76
N GLY A 122 -0.45 -18.14 17.35
CA GLY A 122 -0.07 -17.28 18.48
C GLY A 122 0.56 -15.94 18.08
N LEU A 123 0.56 -15.59 16.79
CA LEU A 123 0.99 -14.29 16.28
C LEU A 123 -0.18 -13.53 15.63
N ALA A 124 -0.09 -12.21 15.59
CA ALA A 124 -1.04 -11.31 14.96
C ALA A 124 -0.31 -10.14 14.29
N TRP A 125 -0.96 -9.50 13.32
CA TRP A 125 -0.52 -8.23 12.75
C TRP A 125 -1.04 -7.07 13.60
N ASP A 126 -0.13 -6.24 14.10
CA ASP A 126 -0.45 -4.93 14.64
C ASP A 126 -0.43 -3.89 13.51
N THR A 127 -1.52 -3.13 13.42
CA THR A 127 -1.74 -2.06 12.43
C THR A 127 -1.79 -0.67 13.07
N SER A 128 -1.45 -0.55 14.36
CA SER A 128 -1.47 0.71 15.10
C SER A 128 -0.58 1.81 14.49
N ALA A 129 0.45 1.39 13.73
CA ALA A 129 1.40 2.25 13.05
C ALA A 129 1.06 2.56 11.58
N LEU A 130 0.00 1.94 11.03
CA LEU A 130 -0.34 2.03 9.60
C LEU A 130 -0.59 3.48 9.15
N TYR A 131 -1.25 4.28 9.98
CA TYR A 131 -1.61 5.67 9.66
C TYR A 131 -0.65 6.71 10.25
N THR A 132 0.51 6.29 10.76
CA THR A 132 1.54 7.19 11.29
C THR A 132 2.88 7.01 10.59
N THR A 133 3.23 5.76 10.28
CA THR A 133 4.50 5.37 9.65
C THR A 133 4.30 4.45 8.44
N GLY A 134 3.06 4.04 8.15
CA GLY A 134 2.78 3.15 7.02
C GLY A 134 3.12 1.70 7.29
N GLU A 135 3.32 1.33 8.55
CA GLU A 135 3.86 0.03 8.94
C GLU A 135 2.81 -0.91 9.53
N ILE A 136 3.02 -2.21 9.29
CA ILE A 136 2.42 -3.30 10.06
C ILE A 136 3.53 -4.11 10.72
N THR A 137 3.30 -4.56 11.95
CA THR A 137 4.30 -5.29 12.75
C THR A 137 3.73 -6.58 13.29
N VAL A 138 4.53 -7.64 13.33
CA VAL A 138 4.13 -8.89 13.96
C VAL A 138 4.28 -8.80 15.47
N VAL A 139 3.19 -9.10 16.17
CA VAL A 139 3.11 -9.13 17.63
C VAL A 139 2.56 -10.48 18.11
N PRO A 140 2.74 -10.85 19.39
CA PRO A 140 2.00 -11.97 19.96
C PRO A 140 0.49 -11.73 19.87
N ALA A 141 -0.27 -12.77 19.50
CA ALA A 141 -1.72 -12.74 19.57
C ALA A 141 -2.16 -12.70 21.04
N THR A 142 -3.07 -11.78 21.38
CA THR A 142 -3.66 -11.64 22.71
C THR A 142 -4.80 -12.63 22.93
#